data_AF-A0A5D3B7S2-F1
#
_entry.id   AF-A0A5D3B7S2-F1
#
_cell.length_a   1.000
_cell.length_b   1.000
_cell.length_c   1.000
_cell.angle_alpha   90.00
_cell.angle_beta   90.00
_cell.angle_gamma   90.00
#
_symmetry.space_group_name_H-M   'P 1'
#
loop_
_entity.id
_entity.type
_entity.pdbx_description
1 polymer ?
#
loop_
_entity_poly.entity_id
_entity_poly.type
_entity_poly.pdbx_seq_one_letter_code
_entity_poly.pdbx_strand_id
1 'polypeptide(L)'
;MPSRASLKLATRAISQQRRSFAATSLARNAAFEPALAPGVSPAYDAALAFISAHQSRTLAKLESLKSQFPSSPSPEQLKQLDKLEIEAYANDPAVRRTFKESNGEGAMDKRIMRWMGEKKWTKDGGLDLLMQRALQMNVVPDLLAEIPPTAPLTVSLSAPIIPGTFQLPSSFSRPPKITHQLFHHPTLPTASSPNPTALHTLLVIDPDAPSHETHSFNERLLYMKTDVPLSVVDGQVDLADKAVGKEILAWESPAPEQGTPYHRYVVLVFRQTSSSSVSTVSREPFSLRSFLSEQDLTAQALTGITLFRAEWQKEEDEFINSVFREQRGVAEGAPVYSKVPKEVRYGYPMKAKQRQREEIREQILEEVMKDLESAGDKTVA
;
A
#
# COMPACT_ATOMS: atom_id res chain seq x y z
N MET A 1 -41.40 -55.10 -31.77
CA MET A 1 -41.75 -53.67 -31.74
C MET A 1 -40.77 -52.95 -30.81
N PRO A 2 -40.08 -51.84 -31.15
CA PRO A 2 -39.55 -51.25 -32.41
C PRO A 2 -37.98 -51.29 -32.40
N SER A 3 -37.22 -51.37 -33.50
CA SER A 3 -36.88 -50.47 -34.63
C SER A 3 -35.42 -49.97 -34.57
N ARG A 4 -34.70 -50.27 -35.66
CA ARG A 4 -33.38 -49.78 -36.07
C ARG A 4 -33.29 -48.26 -36.14
N ALA A 5 -32.14 -47.70 -35.75
CA ALA A 5 -31.36 -46.68 -36.47
C ALA A 5 -30.31 -46.08 -35.50
N SER A 6 -29.03 -46.43 -35.63
CA SER A 6 -28.03 -45.74 -36.45
C SER A 6 -27.16 -44.79 -35.62
N LEU A 7 -25.91 -45.25 -35.42
CA LEU A 7 -24.72 -44.47 -35.08
C LEU A 7 -24.71 -43.07 -35.72
N LYS A 8 -24.48 -42.03 -34.91
CA LYS A 8 -23.61 -40.89 -35.27
C LYS A 8 -22.93 -40.33 -34.01
N LEU A 9 -21.63 -40.63 -33.89
CA LEU A 9 -20.69 -39.85 -33.10
C LEU A 9 -20.64 -38.42 -33.68
N ALA A 10 -20.95 -37.43 -32.85
CA ALA A 10 -20.72 -36.03 -33.16
C ALA A 10 -19.51 -35.53 -32.36
N THR A 11 -18.33 -35.67 -32.94
CA THR A 11 -17.12 -34.92 -32.58
C THR A 11 -17.38 -33.45 -32.87
N ARG A 12 -17.66 -32.65 -31.84
CA ARG A 12 -17.76 -31.20 -31.96
C ARG A 12 -16.36 -30.61 -31.88
N ALA A 13 -15.72 -30.47 -33.04
CA ALA A 13 -14.49 -29.72 -33.20
C ALA A 13 -14.73 -28.26 -32.81
N ILE A 14 -14.08 -27.81 -31.73
CA ILE A 14 -14.03 -26.40 -31.34
C ILE A 14 -13.04 -25.74 -32.31
N SER A 15 -13.57 -25.01 -33.29
CA SER A 15 -12.77 -24.10 -34.12
C SER A 15 -12.33 -22.91 -33.27
N GLN A 16 -11.19 -23.05 -32.59
CA GLN A 16 -10.47 -21.89 -32.08
C GLN A 16 -9.93 -21.10 -33.28
N GLN A 17 -10.70 -20.12 -33.74
CA GLN A 17 -10.14 -19.00 -34.50
C GLN A 17 -9.16 -18.27 -33.58
N ARG A 18 -7.87 -18.60 -33.72
CA ARG A 18 -6.77 -17.78 -33.25
C ARG A 18 -6.89 -16.42 -33.96
N ARG A 19 -7.48 -15.43 -33.29
CA ARG A 19 -7.23 -14.03 -33.62
C ARG A 19 -5.77 -13.77 -33.22
N SER A 20 -4.88 -13.85 -34.19
CA SER A 20 -3.54 -13.31 -34.09
C SER A 20 -3.64 -11.80 -33.89
N PHE A 21 -3.61 -11.35 -32.63
CA PHE A 21 -3.24 -9.98 -32.35
C PHE A 21 -1.76 -9.88 -32.66
N ALA A 22 -1.43 -9.36 -33.84
CA ALA A 22 -0.09 -8.93 -34.16
C ALA A 22 0.33 -7.92 -33.08
N ALA A 23 1.33 -8.29 -32.28
CA ALA A 23 2.02 -7.39 -31.38
C ALA A 23 2.68 -6.32 -32.26
N THR A 24 2.02 -5.19 -32.41
CA THR A 24 2.61 -4.00 -33.02
C THR A 24 3.50 -3.39 -31.95
N SER A 25 4.80 -3.43 -32.17
CA SER A 25 5.79 -2.65 -31.43
C SER A 25 5.45 -1.18 -31.61
N LEU A 26 4.78 -0.57 -30.62
CA LEU A 26 4.35 0.81 -30.69
C LEU A 26 5.53 1.73 -30.37
N ALA A 27 5.98 2.45 -31.41
CA ALA A 27 6.88 3.57 -31.29
C ALA A 27 6.31 4.61 -30.33
N ARG A 28 7.14 5.03 -29.37
CA ARG A 28 6.86 6.16 -28.46
C ARG A 28 6.72 7.42 -29.33
N ASN A 29 5.55 8.07 -29.25
CA ASN A 29 5.16 9.32 -29.95
C ASN A 29 4.59 9.20 -31.38
N ALA A 30 3.58 8.35 -31.59
CA ALA A 30 2.69 8.50 -32.74
C ALA A 30 1.45 9.33 -32.35
N ALA A 31 1.13 10.36 -33.14
CA ALA A 31 -0.15 11.06 -33.08
C ALA A 31 -1.29 10.06 -33.24
N PHE A 32 -2.47 10.35 -32.69
CA PHE A 32 -3.61 9.44 -32.74
C PHE A 32 -3.99 9.07 -34.18
N GLU A 33 -3.86 7.79 -34.49
CA GLU A 33 -4.36 7.22 -35.75
C GLU A 33 -5.76 6.61 -35.50
N PRO A 34 -6.78 7.02 -36.27
CA PRO A 34 -8.10 6.41 -36.22
C PRO A 34 -8.02 4.89 -36.45
N ALA A 35 -8.83 4.13 -35.71
CA ALA A 35 -8.83 2.67 -35.83
C ALA A 35 -9.31 2.16 -37.20
N LEU A 36 -10.08 2.97 -37.92
CA LEU A 36 -10.58 2.70 -39.27
C LEU A 36 -10.17 3.84 -40.20
N ALA A 37 -9.85 3.50 -41.44
CA ALA A 37 -9.64 4.48 -42.49
C ALA A 37 -10.94 5.25 -42.78
N PRO A 38 -10.85 6.53 -43.19
CA PRO A 38 -12.03 7.33 -43.51
C PRO A 38 -12.85 6.67 -44.63
N GLY A 39 -14.18 6.70 -44.50
CA GLY A 39 -15.12 6.12 -45.47
C GLY A 39 -15.41 4.63 -45.30
N VAL A 40 -14.68 3.91 -44.45
CA VAL A 40 -14.96 2.49 -44.15
C VAL A 40 -16.24 2.33 -43.33
N SER A 41 -16.51 3.25 -42.42
CA SER A 41 -17.72 3.27 -41.60
C SER A 41 -18.22 4.71 -41.44
N PRO A 42 -19.29 5.09 -42.16
CA PRO A 42 -19.88 6.43 -42.04
C PRO A 42 -20.29 6.78 -40.60
N ALA A 43 -20.71 5.78 -39.82
CA ALA A 43 -21.08 5.97 -38.41
C ALA A 43 -19.87 6.31 -37.53
N TYR A 44 -18.71 5.69 -37.80
CA TYR A 44 -17.47 5.98 -37.06
C TYR A 44 -16.96 7.39 -37.39
N ASP A 45 -16.96 7.76 -38.68
CA ASP A 45 -16.55 9.09 -39.13
C ASP A 45 -17.48 10.18 -38.55
N ALA A 46 -18.79 9.96 -38.56
CA ALA A 46 -19.77 10.86 -37.94
C ALA A 46 -19.56 10.97 -36.42
N ALA A 47 -19.23 9.88 -35.73
CA ALA A 47 -18.94 9.90 -34.30
C ALA A 47 -17.67 10.71 -33.99
N LEU A 48 -16.60 10.54 -34.76
CA LEU A 48 -15.38 11.34 -34.62
C LEU A 48 -15.64 12.83 -34.86
N ALA A 49 -16.43 13.16 -35.89
CA ALA A 49 -16.84 14.53 -36.17
C ALA A 49 -17.70 15.13 -35.04
N PHE A 50 -18.58 14.33 -34.44
CA PHE A 50 -19.38 14.77 -33.29
C PHE A 50 -18.52 15.04 -32.06
N ILE A 51 -17.56 14.15 -31.75
CA ILE A 51 -16.65 14.31 -30.62
C ILE A 51 -15.77 15.55 -30.79
N SER A 52 -15.19 15.76 -31.97
CA SER A 52 -14.35 16.94 -32.24
C SER A 52 -15.17 18.23 -32.17
N ALA A 53 -16.37 18.27 -32.75
CA ALA A 53 -17.26 19.43 -32.65
C ALA A 53 -17.73 19.70 -31.21
N HIS A 54 -17.95 18.66 -30.40
CA HIS A 54 -18.23 18.82 -28.97
C HIS A 54 -17.02 19.39 -28.23
N GLN A 55 -15.83 18.83 -28.44
CA GLN A 55 -14.58 19.27 -27.82
C GLN A 55 -14.30 20.74 -28.13
N SER A 56 -14.39 21.18 -29.40
CA SER A 56 -14.19 22.58 -29.78
C SER A 56 -15.19 23.53 -29.10
N ARG A 57 -16.46 23.13 -29.00
CA ARG A 57 -17.48 23.94 -28.29
C ARG A 57 -17.18 24.05 -26.80
N THR A 58 -16.75 22.97 -26.15
CA THR A 58 -16.43 22.96 -24.73
C THR A 58 -15.15 23.75 -24.44
N LEU A 59 -14.13 23.64 -25.29
CA LEU A 59 -12.91 24.46 -25.18
C LEU A 59 -13.21 25.95 -25.39
N ALA A 60 -14.08 26.31 -26.33
CA ALA A 60 -14.49 27.71 -26.51
C ALA A 60 -15.20 28.26 -25.25
N LYS A 61 -16.05 27.45 -24.60
CA LYS A 61 -16.67 27.83 -23.31
C LYS A 61 -15.62 27.98 -22.21
N LEU A 62 -14.65 27.07 -22.16
CA LEU A 62 -13.57 27.07 -21.17
C LEU A 62 -12.72 28.33 -21.30
N GLU A 63 -12.31 28.71 -22.51
CA GLU A 63 -11.55 29.94 -22.76
C GLU A 63 -12.38 31.20 -22.47
N SER A 64 -13.67 31.20 -22.80
CA SER A 64 -14.58 32.27 -22.39
C SER A 64 -14.73 32.39 -20.87
N LEU A 65 -14.69 31.27 -20.14
CA LEU A 65 -14.80 31.27 -18.69
C LEU A 65 -13.50 31.77 -18.05
N LYS A 66 -12.35 31.33 -18.57
CA LYS A 66 -11.02 31.78 -18.15
C LYS A 66 -10.86 33.29 -18.30
N SER A 67 -11.34 33.88 -19.39
CA SER A 67 -11.24 35.33 -19.62
C SER A 67 -12.14 36.16 -18.70
N GLN A 68 -13.22 35.58 -18.18
CA GLN A 68 -14.10 36.23 -17.21
C GLN A 68 -13.57 36.17 -15.77
N PHE A 69 -12.68 35.23 -15.48
CA PHE A 69 -12.15 35.03 -14.13
C PHE A 69 -10.95 35.95 -13.83
N PRO A 70 -10.81 36.40 -12.57
CA PRO A 70 -9.65 37.17 -12.16
C PRO A 70 -8.38 36.33 -12.27
N SER A 71 -7.22 36.99 -12.30
CA SER A 71 -5.90 36.33 -12.38
C SER A 71 -5.63 35.34 -11.24
N SER A 72 -6.34 35.48 -10.11
CA SER A 72 -6.39 34.50 -9.01
C SER A 72 -7.83 34.03 -8.82
N PRO A 73 -8.23 32.92 -9.47
CA PRO A 73 -9.58 32.38 -9.36
C PRO A 73 -9.83 31.74 -7.98
N SER A 74 -11.07 31.83 -7.51
CA SER A 74 -11.53 31.11 -6.31
C SER A 74 -11.49 29.58 -6.50
N PRO A 75 -11.44 28.79 -5.41
CA PRO A 75 -11.45 27.33 -5.50
C PRO A 75 -12.65 26.75 -6.27
N GLU A 76 -13.81 27.41 -6.19
CA GLU A 76 -15.01 26.99 -6.92
C GLU A 76 -14.90 27.24 -8.42
N GLN A 77 -14.36 28.40 -8.80
CA GLN A 77 -14.08 28.74 -10.19
C GLN A 77 -13.07 27.78 -10.82
N LEU A 78 -12.04 27.36 -10.07
CA LEU A 78 -11.09 26.34 -10.51
C LEU A 78 -11.76 24.99 -10.74
N LYS A 79 -12.63 24.54 -9.83
CA LYS A 79 -13.40 23.30 -10.03
C LYS A 79 -14.29 23.36 -11.28
N GLN A 80 -14.84 24.52 -11.61
CA GLN A 80 -15.61 24.71 -12.84
C GLN A 80 -14.73 24.61 -14.08
N LEU A 81 -13.56 25.23 -14.08
CA LEU A 81 -12.59 25.11 -15.18
C LEU A 81 -12.13 23.66 -15.37
N ASP A 82 -11.76 23.00 -14.27
CA ASP A 82 -11.35 21.59 -14.26
C ASP A 82 -12.44 20.69 -14.85
N LYS A 83 -13.71 20.94 -14.48
CA LYS A 83 -14.85 20.18 -14.99
C LYS A 83 -14.99 20.32 -16.50
N LEU A 84 -14.89 21.54 -17.03
CA LEU A 84 -14.97 21.77 -18.48
C LEU A 84 -13.78 21.15 -19.22
N GLU A 85 -12.59 21.18 -18.64
CA GLU A 85 -11.41 20.51 -19.21
C GLU A 85 -11.64 18.99 -19.29
N ILE A 86 -12.14 18.39 -18.21
CA ILE A 86 -12.47 16.97 -18.18
C ILE A 86 -13.53 16.64 -19.24
N GLU A 87 -14.62 17.42 -19.32
CA GLU A 87 -15.69 17.20 -20.29
C GLU A 87 -15.22 17.33 -21.75
N ALA A 88 -14.27 18.22 -22.02
CA ALA A 88 -13.71 18.39 -23.35
C ALA A 88 -12.92 17.15 -23.81
N TYR A 89 -12.14 16.54 -22.92
CA TYR A 89 -11.19 15.47 -23.26
C TYR A 89 -11.65 14.06 -22.85
N ALA A 90 -12.70 13.89 -22.03
CA ALA A 90 -13.13 12.58 -21.52
C ALA A 90 -13.48 11.57 -22.62
N ASN A 91 -14.00 12.05 -23.74
CA ASN A 91 -14.41 11.22 -24.87
C ASN A 91 -13.40 11.22 -26.04
N ASP A 92 -12.28 11.93 -25.91
CA ASP A 92 -11.25 11.97 -26.94
C ASP A 92 -10.58 10.58 -27.08
N PRO A 93 -10.68 9.92 -28.26
CA PRO A 93 -10.07 8.62 -28.48
C PRO A 93 -8.55 8.62 -28.25
N ALA A 94 -7.85 9.72 -28.56
CA ALA A 94 -6.42 9.86 -28.37
C ALA A 94 -6.03 9.76 -26.90
N VAL A 95 -6.64 10.60 -26.07
CA VAL A 95 -6.44 10.64 -24.61
C VAL A 95 -6.77 9.29 -23.97
N ARG A 96 -7.89 8.65 -24.35
CA ARG A 96 -8.28 7.35 -23.81
C ARG A 96 -7.30 6.24 -24.21
N ARG A 97 -6.77 6.30 -25.43
CA ARG A 97 -5.74 5.35 -25.89
C ARG A 97 -4.45 5.53 -25.09
N THR A 98 -3.95 6.75 -24.99
CA THR A 98 -2.75 7.06 -24.20
C THR A 98 -2.91 6.59 -22.76
N PHE A 99 -4.04 6.88 -22.11
CA PHE A 99 -4.29 6.41 -20.75
C PHE A 99 -4.38 4.89 -20.66
N LYS A 100 -4.98 4.21 -21.63
CA LYS A 100 -5.05 2.74 -21.64
C LYS A 100 -3.66 2.09 -21.80
N GLU A 101 -2.76 2.72 -22.56
CA GLU A 101 -1.42 2.23 -22.82
C GLU A 101 -0.45 2.53 -21.67
N SER A 102 -0.54 3.71 -21.04
CA SER A 102 0.40 4.15 -20.00
C SER A 102 -0.17 4.21 -18.59
N ASN A 103 -1.46 3.95 -18.37
CA ASN A 103 -2.18 4.25 -17.11
C ASN A 103 -2.03 5.73 -16.66
N GLY A 104 -1.76 6.63 -17.60
CA GLY A 104 -1.51 8.05 -17.32
C GLY A 104 -0.05 8.37 -16.94
N GLU A 105 0.83 7.37 -16.87
CA GLU A 105 2.27 7.59 -16.63
C GLU A 105 2.84 8.56 -17.66
N GLY A 106 3.64 9.52 -17.18
CA GLY A 106 4.26 10.57 -17.99
C GLY A 106 3.32 11.67 -18.48
N ALA A 107 2.01 11.58 -18.19
CA ALA A 107 1.00 12.56 -18.64
C ALA A 107 0.11 13.07 -17.48
N MET A 108 0.56 12.88 -16.23
CA MET A 108 -0.15 13.34 -15.04
C MET A 108 -0.12 14.87 -14.85
N ASP A 109 0.59 15.61 -15.71
CA ASP A 109 0.50 17.07 -15.84
C ASP A 109 -0.89 17.52 -16.31
N LYS A 110 -1.58 16.69 -17.10
CA LYS A 110 -2.93 16.97 -17.62
C LYS A 110 -4.01 16.57 -16.63
N ARG A 111 -5.01 17.44 -16.42
CA ARG A 111 -6.09 17.16 -15.45
C ARG A 111 -6.91 15.93 -15.83
N ILE A 112 -7.19 15.75 -17.12
CA ILE A 112 -7.96 14.59 -17.58
C ILE A 112 -7.27 13.26 -17.25
N MET A 113 -5.94 13.18 -17.37
CA MET A 113 -5.17 11.96 -17.06
C MET A 113 -5.25 11.63 -15.57
N ARG A 114 -5.07 12.65 -14.70
CA ARG A 114 -5.23 12.48 -13.25
C ARG A 114 -6.63 12.03 -12.87
N TRP A 115 -7.66 12.65 -13.45
CA TRP A 115 -9.05 12.27 -13.21
C TRP A 115 -9.35 10.83 -13.66
N MET A 116 -8.85 10.42 -14.82
CA MET A 116 -8.99 9.03 -15.27
C MET A 116 -8.24 8.06 -14.35
N GLY A 117 -7.05 8.44 -13.86
CA GLY A 117 -6.27 7.69 -12.88
C GLY A 117 -7.02 7.49 -11.57
N GLU A 118 -7.55 8.58 -11.01
CA GLU A 118 -8.37 8.58 -9.81
C GLU A 118 -9.61 7.70 -9.99
N LYS A 119 -10.35 7.88 -11.08
CA LYS A 119 -11.54 7.07 -11.39
C LYS A 119 -11.22 5.60 -11.59
N LYS A 120 -10.10 5.28 -12.24
CA LYS A 120 -9.64 3.90 -12.40
C LYS A 120 -9.32 3.29 -11.04
N TRP A 121 -8.57 4.00 -10.19
CA TRP A 121 -8.21 3.49 -8.86
C TRP A 121 -9.42 3.25 -7.97
N THR A 122 -10.41 4.15 -7.98
CA THR A 122 -11.67 3.92 -7.26
C THR A 122 -12.49 2.78 -7.88
N LYS A 123 -12.63 2.74 -9.22
CA LYS A 123 -13.47 1.76 -9.92
C LYS A 123 -12.91 0.34 -9.86
N ASP A 124 -11.59 0.19 -9.91
CA ASP A 124 -10.91 -1.10 -9.78
C ASP A 124 -10.94 -1.62 -8.33
N GLY A 125 -11.51 -0.84 -7.38
CA GLY A 125 -11.64 -1.22 -5.97
C GLY A 125 -10.36 -1.03 -5.16
N GLY A 126 -9.38 -0.30 -5.66
CA GLY A 126 -8.11 -0.06 -4.96
C GLY A 126 -8.29 0.72 -3.66
N LEU A 127 -9.09 1.80 -3.71
CA LEU A 127 -9.48 2.55 -2.53
C LEU A 127 -10.31 1.70 -1.56
N ASP A 128 -11.29 0.96 -2.07
CA ASP A 128 -12.18 0.13 -1.25
C ASP A 128 -11.40 -0.97 -0.51
N LEU A 129 -10.47 -1.63 -1.19
CA LEU A 129 -9.58 -2.63 -0.61
C LEU A 129 -8.70 -2.01 0.48
N LEU A 130 -8.11 -0.84 0.22
CA LEU A 130 -7.27 -0.13 1.18
C LEU A 130 -8.07 0.24 2.43
N MET A 131 -9.25 0.84 2.27
CA MET A 131 -10.12 1.22 3.39
C MET A 131 -10.58 -0.02 4.16
N GLN A 132 -10.96 -1.10 3.47
CA GLN A 132 -11.28 -2.37 4.10
C GLN A 132 -10.11 -2.88 4.96
N ARG A 133 -8.87 -2.85 4.45
CA ARG A 133 -7.71 -3.32 5.21
C ARG A 133 -7.38 -2.42 6.39
N ALA A 134 -7.42 -1.11 6.22
CA ALA A 134 -7.14 -0.17 7.29
C ALA A 134 -8.11 -0.33 8.47
N LEU A 135 -9.39 -0.58 8.19
CA LEU A 135 -10.41 -0.83 9.22
C LEU A 135 -10.32 -2.25 9.81
N GLN A 136 -10.22 -3.29 8.98
CA GLN A 136 -10.15 -4.68 9.46
C GLN A 136 -8.91 -4.96 10.31
N MET A 137 -7.81 -4.28 10.01
CA MET A 137 -6.55 -4.43 10.72
C MET A 137 -6.39 -3.34 11.78
N ASN A 138 -7.44 -2.63 12.19
CA ASN A 138 -7.43 -1.61 13.25
C ASN A 138 -6.36 -0.52 13.11
N VAL A 139 -5.89 -0.20 11.89
CA VAL A 139 -5.01 0.96 11.68
C VAL A 139 -5.72 2.24 12.12
N VAL A 140 -7.03 2.27 11.85
CA VAL A 140 -8.00 3.11 12.55
C VAL A 140 -8.78 2.19 13.50
N PRO A 141 -8.81 2.44 14.81
CA PRO A 141 -8.43 3.67 15.49
C PRO A 141 -7.01 3.69 16.08
N ASP A 142 -6.18 2.66 15.95
CA ASP A 142 -4.92 2.56 16.73
C ASP A 142 -3.98 3.73 16.40
N LEU A 143 -3.49 3.81 15.16
CA LEU A 143 -2.53 4.83 14.72
C LEU A 143 -3.20 6.16 14.39
N LEU A 144 -4.32 6.11 13.66
CA LEU A 144 -5.02 7.29 13.17
C LEU A 144 -6.48 7.30 13.64
N ALA A 145 -7.02 8.48 13.93
CA ALA A 145 -8.43 8.64 14.28
C ALA A 145 -9.36 8.48 13.07
N GLU A 146 -8.90 8.92 11.90
CA GLU A 146 -9.64 8.90 10.64
C GLU A 146 -8.66 8.86 9.46
N ILE A 147 -9.15 8.44 8.29
CA ILE A 147 -8.39 8.47 7.04
C ILE A 147 -9.12 9.41 6.07
N PRO A 148 -8.51 10.55 5.65
CA PRO A 148 -9.11 11.43 4.64
C PRO A 148 -9.09 10.78 3.26
N PRO A 149 -9.71 11.41 2.23
CA PRO A 149 -9.53 10.99 0.84
C PRO A 149 -8.03 10.99 0.47
N THR A 150 -7.49 9.80 0.22
CA THR A 150 -6.07 9.61 -0.08
C THR A 150 -5.83 9.35 -1.57
N ALA A 151 -4.57 9.30 -1.94
CA ALA A 151 -4.07 8.86 -3.23
C ALA A 151 -3.33 7.51 -3.08
N PRO A 152 -3.19 6.72 -4.17
CA PRO A 152 -2.53 5.43 -4.12
C PRO A 152 -1.07 5.57 -3.68
N LEU A 153 -0.72 4.77 -2.66
CA LEU A 153 0.64 4.56 -2.17
C LEU A 153 0.98 3.08 -2.36
N THR A 154 2.03 2.80 -3.12
CA THR A 154 2.40 1.43 -3.51
C THR A 154 3.76 1.10 -2.95
N VAL A 155 3.84 -0.01 -2.22
CA VAL A 155 5.12 -0.62 -1.82
C VAL A 155 5.40 -1.74 -2.81
N SER A 156 6.57 -1.74 -3.40
CA SER A 156 7.00 -2.75 -4.39
C SER A 156 8.31 -3.38 -3.97
N LEU A 157 8.36 -4.71 -4.09
CA LEU A 157 9.60 -5.48 -4.02
C LEU A 157 9.98 -5.86 -5.46
N SER A 158 9.86 -7.14 -5.83
CA SER A 158 9.87 -7.59 -7.22
C SER A 158 8.58 -7.20 -7.97
N ALA A 159 7.47 -7.09 -7.24
CA ALA A 159 6.16 -6.69 -7.74
C ALA A 159 5.45 -5.79 -6.71
N PRO A 160 4.44 -5.01 -7.15
CA PRO A 160 3.57 -4.25 -6.25
C PRO A 160 2.87 -5.16 -5.23
N ILE A 161 2.98 -4.79 -3.96
CA ILE A 161 2.36 -5.52 -2.85
C ILE A 161 0.90 -5.08 -2.71
N ILE A 162 0.01 -6.06 -2.57
CA ILE A 162 -1.39 -5.80 -2.27
C ILE A 162 -1.50 -5.42 -0.78
N PRO A 163 -2.22 -4.33 -0.43
CA PRO A 163 -2.38 -3.90 0.95
C PRO A 163 -2.84 -5.02 1.88
N GLY A 164 -2.17 -5.14 3.03
CA GLY A 164 -2.47 -6.11 4.06
C GLY A 164 -2.04 -7.54 3.76
N THR A 165 -1.25 -7.80 2.72
CA THR A 165 -0.71 -9.14 2.48
C THR A 165 0.41 -9.48 3.45
N PHE A 166 0.57 -10.78 3.74
CA PHE A 166 1.73 -11.28 4.48
C PHE A 166 2.95 -11.28 3.58
N GLN A 167 4.07 -10.84 4.12
CA GLN A 167 5.35 -10.76 3.45
C GLN A 167 6.43 -11.34 4.35
N LEU A 168 7.46 -11.90 3.73
CA LEU A 168 8.61 -12.44 4.45
C LEU A 168 9.51 -11.28 4.93
N PRO A 169 9.89 -11.25 6.22
CA PRO A 169 10.84 -10.26 6.76
C PRO A 169 12.10 -10.09 5.91
N SER A 170 12.72 -11.19 5.48
CA SER A 170 13.94 -11.21 4.66
C SER A 170 13.83 -10.43 3.35
N SER A 171 12.63 -10.35 2.78
CA SER A 171 12.36 -9.59 1.55
C SER A 171 12.54 -8.08 1.74
N PHE A 172 12.54 -7.61 2.99
CA PHE A 172 12.71 -6.22 3.38
C PHE A 172 14.08 -5.93 4.03
N SER A 173 15.08 -6.78 3.78
CA SER A 173 16.48 -6.53 4.18
C SER A 173 17.02 -5.18 3.67
N ARG A 174 16.43 -4.64 2.60
CA ARG A 174 16.66 -3.30 2.07
C ARG A 174 15.34 -2.56 2.00
N PRO A 175 15.36 -1.21 2.00
CA PRO A 175 14.13 -0.45 1.84
C PRO A 175 13.43 -0.82 0.53
N PRO A 176 12.11 -1.09 0.55
CA PRO A 176 11.34 -1.41 -0.64
C PRO A 176 11.18 -0.16 -1.52
N LYS A 177 10.84 -0.36 -2.80
CA LYS A 177 10.48 0.77 -3.67
C LYS A 177 9.11 1.29 -3.25
N ILE A 178 9.03 2.57 -2.88
CA ILE A 178 7.78 3.19 -2.43
C ILE A 178 7.42 4.28 -3.44
N THR A 179 6.25 4.17 -4.06
CA THR A 179 5.76 5.17 -5.03
C THR A 179 4.40 5.72 -4.61
N HIS A 180 4.20 7.02 -4.80
CA HIS A 180 2.97 7.71 -4.43
C HIS A 180 2.47 8.61 -5.56
N GLN A 181 1.33 8.28 -6.16
CA GLN A 181 0.77 9.05 -7.27
C GLN A 181 -0.33 10.00 -6.78
N LEU A 182 -0.02 11.30 -6.71
CA LEU A 182 -0.99 12.34 -6.38
C LEU A 182 -1.94 12.63 -7.56
N PHE A 183 -3.24 12.78 -7.29
CA PHE A 183 -4.24 13.18 -8.31
C PHE A 183 -4.61 14.67 -8.26
N HIS A 184 -4.33 15.32 -7.15
CA HIS A 184 -4.61 16.75 -6.95
C HIS A 184 -3.30 17.49 -6.69
N HIS A 185 -3.20 18.70 -7.24
CA HIS A 185 -2.05 19.55 -6.96
C HIS A 185 -2.04 19.95 -5.48
N PRO A 186 -0.87 19.99 -4.85
CA PRO A 186 -0.79 20.42 -3.46
C PRO A 186 -1.13 21.91 -3.32
N THR A 187 -0.68 22.76 -4.25
CA THR A 187 -1.04 24.18 -4.29
C THR A 187 -1.61 24.53 -5.66
N LEU A 188 -2.15 25.74 -5.80
CA LEU A 188 -2.75 26.19 -7.05
C LEU A 188 -1.67 26.32 -8.15
N PRO A 189 -1.86 25.67 -9.32
CA PRO A 189 -0.98 25.86 -10.46
C PRO A 189 -0.94 27.33 -10.91
N THR A 190 0.24 27.78 -11.31
CA THR A 190 0.46 29.12 -11.86
C THR A 190 1.17 29.02 -13.21
N ALA A 191 1.18 30.08 -14.01
CA ALA A 191 1.89 30.09 -15.29
C ALA A 191 3.40 29.82 -15.12
N SER A 192 4.00 30.26 -14.01
CA SER A 192 5.40 30.01 -13.67
C SER A 192 5.66 28.64 -13.04
N SER A 193 4.65 28.04 -12.40
CA SER A 193 4.72 26.72 -11.78
C SER A 193 3.45 25.92 -12.10
N PRO A 194 3.40 25.28 -13.29
CA PRO A 194 2.22 24.54 -13.74
C PRO A 194 2.00 23.24 -12.94
N ASN A 195 3.07 22.67 -12.38
CA ASN A 195 3.03 21.45 -11.57
C ASN A 195 3.65 21.73 -10.20
N PRO A 196 2.97 22.50 -9.33
CA PRO A 196 3.56 22.90 -8.06
C PRO A 196 3.89 21.70 -7.19
N THR A 197 5.03 21.76 -6.52
CA THR A 197 5.53 20.76 -5.58
C THR A 197 5.18 21.15 -4.15
N ALA A 198 5.00 20.16 -3.28
CA ALA A 198 4.97 20.36 -1.83
C ALA A 198 5.86 19.33 -1.14
N LEU A 199 6.30 19.68 0.06
CA LEU A 199 7.12 18.81 0.90
C LEU A 199 6.23 17.80 1.61
N HIS A 200 6.72 16.57 1.72
CA HIS A 200 6.03 15.46 2.38
C HIS A 200 6.96 14.71 3.33
N THR A 201 6.36 14.11 4.35
CA THR A 201 7.02 13.23 5.31
C THR A 201 6.56 11.79 5.06
N LEU A 202 7.52 10.89 4.83
CA LEU A 202 7.31 9.44 4.73
C LEU A 202 7.60 8.80 6.09
N LEU A 203 6.69 7.98 6.58
CA LEU A 203 6.82 7.22 7.81
C LEU A 203 6.50 5.75 7.57
N VAL A 204 7.25 4.85 8.21
CA VAL A 204 6.97 3.42 8.25
C VAL A 204 6.97 2.99 9.71
N ILE A 205 5.83 2.52 10.19
CA ILE A 205 5.56 2.29 11.61
C ILE A 205 5.07 0.86 11.82
N ASP A 206 5.57 0.22 12.87
CA ASP A 206 5.05 -1.01 13.45
C ASP A 206 4.31 -0.66 14.75
N PRO A 207 2.97 -0.75 14.80
CA PRO A 207 2.18 -0.49 16.00
C PRO A 207 2.14 -1.69 16.97
N ASP A 208 2.72 -2.83 16.59
CA ASP A 208 2.58 -4.11 17.29
C ASP A 208 3.88 -4.54 17.99
N ALA A 209 4.81 -3.62 18.23
CA ALA A 209 6.06 -3.92 18.94
C ALA A 209 5.77 -4.20 20.43
N PRO A 210 6.15 -5.37 20.97
CA PRO A 210 5.84 -5.74 22.36
C PRO A 210 6.65 -4.91 23.36
N SER A 211 5.97 -4.38 24.40
CA SER A 211 6.61 -3.68 25.51
C SER A 211 6.40 -4.41 26.83
N HIS A 212 7.50 -4.90 27.40
CA HIS A 212 7.49 -5.61 28.68
C HIS A 212 7.13 -4.71 29.87
N GLU A 213 7.55 -3.45 29.85
CA GLU A 213 7.35 -2.50 30.95
C GLU A 213 5.89 -2.13 31.12
N THR A 214 5.18 -1.92 30.02
CA THR A 214 3.77 -1.48 30.02
C THR A 214 2.79 -2.64 29.90
N HIS A 215 3.30 -3.88 29.69
CA HIS A 215 2.48 -5.05 29.35
C HIS A 215 1.51 -4.80 28.18
N SER A 216 1.95 -4.01 27.20
CA SER A 216 1.17 -3.58 26.04
C SER A 216 2.02 -3.63 24.77
N PHE A 217 1.46 -3.20 23.64
CA PHE A 217 2.20 -2.90 22.42
C PHE A 217 2.52 -1.41 22.36
N ASN A 218 3.69 -1.10 21.78
CA ASN A 218 4.17 0.25 21.49
C ASN A 218 4.31 0.44 19.97
N GLU A 219 4.28 1.70 19.54
CA GLU A 219 4.63 2.04 18.17
C GLU A 219 6.16 2.14 18.03
N ARG A 220 6.70 1.43 17.05
CA ARG A 220 8.11 1.48 16.65
C ARG A 220 8.23 2.09 15.27
N LEU A 221 9.08 3.11 15.15
CA LEU A 221 9.36 3.77 13.87
C LEU A 221 10.50 3.03 13.14
N LEU A 222 10.19 2.45 11.99
CA LEU A 222 11.13 1.69 11.16
C LEU A 222 11.84 2.58 10.15
N TYR A 223 11.16 3.58 9.60
CA TYR A 223 11.76 4.46 8.60
C TYR A 223 11.11 5.84 8.63
N MET A 224 11.92 6.89 8.47
CA MET A 224 11.42 8.25 8.37
C MET A 224 12.25 9.11 7.44
N LYS A 225 11.55 9.77 6.51
CA LYS A 225 12.11 10.84 5.68
C LYS A 225 11.21 12.06 5.74
N THR A 226 11.81 13.24 5.74
CA THR A 226 11.10 14.51 5.69
C THR A 226 11.49 15.27 4.42
N ASP A 227 10.77 16.34 4.13
CA ASP A 227 11.10 17.27 3.07
C ASP A 227 11.19 16.59 1.69
N VAL A 228 10.38 15.57 1.47
CA VAL A 228 10.29 14.85 0.20
C VAL A 228 9.46 15.69 -0.78
N PRO A 229 10.06 16.26 -1.84
CA PRO A 229 9.33 17.10 -2.78
C PRO A 229 8.48 16.23 -3.69
N LEU A 230 7.16 16.43 -3.68
CA LEU A 230 6.23 15.73 -4.56
C LEU A 230 5.27 16.68 -5.25
N SER A 231 5.05 16.42 -6.53
CA SER A 231 4.02 16.96 -7.40
C SER A 231 3.23 15.82 -8.04
N VAL A 232 2.20 16.17 -8.80
CA VAL A 232 1.36 15.20 -9.52
C VAL A 232 2.12 14.42 -10.60
N VAL A 233 3.26 14.93 -11.06
CA VAL A 233 4.11 14.26 -12.07
C VAL A 233 5.08 13.25 -11.46
N ASP A 234 5.28 13.27 -10.15
CA ASP A 234 6.33 12.51 -9.46
C ASP A 234 5.88 11.11 -9.02
N GLY A 235 4.79 10.59 -9.56
CA GLY A 235 4.21 9.32 -9.11
C GLY A 235 5.06 8.07 -9.32
N GLN A 236 6.17 8.19 -10.07
CA GLN A 236 7.13 7.10 -10.31
C GLN A 236 8.44 7.25 -9.52
N VAL A 237 8.60 8.38 -8.81
CA VAL A 237 9.76 8.62 -7.96
C VAL A 237 9.72 7.63 -6.80
N ASP A 238 10.86 6.98 -6.57
CA ASP A 238 11.03 6.11 -5.40
C ASP A 238 11.30 6.96 -4.17
N LEU A 239 10.33 7.01 -3.25
CA LEU A 239 10.43 7.79 -2.02
C LEU A 239 11.53 7.25 -1.10
N ALA A 240 11.90 5.98 -1.23
CA ALA A 240 12.96 5.35 -0.47
C ALA A 240 14.37 5.67 -1.00
N ASP A 241 14.51 6.24 -2.20
CA ASP A 241 15.80 6.60 -2.78
C ASP A 241 16.51 7.66 -1.92
N LYS A 242 17.78 7.41 -1.57
CA LYS A 242 18.61 8.32 -0.77
C LYS A 242 18.71 9.75 -1.33
N ALA A 243 18.53 9.93 -2.64
CA ALA A 243 18.54 11.24 -3.29
C ALA A 243 17.26 12.07 -3.04
N VAL A 244 16.19 11.43 -2.55
CA VAL A 244 14.86 12.04 -2.40
C VAL A 244 14.61 12.44 -0.96
N GLY A 245 14.43 13.73 -0.72
CA GLY A 245 14.17 14.30 0.62
C GLY A 245 15.33 14.11 1.60
N LYS A 246 15.03 14.25 2.88
CA LYS A 246 15.99 14.15 3.99
C LYS A 246 15.69 12.90 4.81
N GLU A 247 16.62 11.95 4.83
CA GLU A 247 16.53 10.78 5.70
C GLU A 247 16.84 11.18 7.14
N ILE A 248 15.82 11.08 8.01
CA ILE A 248 15.95 11.37 9.45
C ILE A 248 16.28 10.09 10.22
N LEU A 249 15.68 8.99 9.80
CA LEU A 249 15.84 7.69 10.41
C LEU A 249 16.02 6.65 9.31
N ALA A 250 17.15 5.95 9.35
CA ALA A 250 17.50 4.93 8.37
C ALA A 250 16.50 3.76 8.39
N TRP A 251 16.42 3.01 7.30
CA TRP A 251 15.53 1.84 7.20
C TRP A 251 15.91 0.77 8.24
N GLU A 252 14.94 0.35 9.04
CA GLU A 252 14.98 -0.88 9.84
C GLU A 252 14.08 -1.94 9.20
N SER A 253 14.58 -3.17 9.08
CA SER A 253 13.80 -4.25 8.51
C SER A 253 12.70 -4.71 9.49
N PRO A 254 11.51 -5.09 8.99
CA PRO A 254 10.52 -5.86 9.75
C PRO A 254 11.17 -7.04 10.49
N ALA A 255 10.91 -7.15 11.79
CA ALA A 255 11.47 -8.20 12.64
C ALA A 255 10.47 -8.60 13.73
N PRO A 256 9.36 -9.26 13.35
CA PRO A 256 8.38 -9.75 14.32
C PRO A 256 9.01 -10.85 15.18
N GLU A 257 8.88 -10.75 16.50
CA GLU A 257 9.54 -11.66 17.43
C GLU A 257 8.88 -13.04 17.49
N GLN A 258 9.63 -14.05 17.91
CA GLN A 258 9.08 -15.39 18.07
C GLN A 258 8.00 -15.37 19.16
N GLY A 259 6.79 -15.83 18.83
CA GLY A 259 5.71 -16.00 19.78
C GLY A 259 4.81 -14.78 19.99
N THR A 260 5.12 -13.65 19.35
CA THR A 260 4.14 -12.55 19.17
C THR A 260 3.12 -12.92 18.09
N PRO A 261 1.96 -12.23 18.03
CA PRO A 261 1.09 -12.26 16.86
C PRO A 261 1.81 -11.73 15.61
N TYR A 262 1.13 -11.72 14.46
CA TYR A 262 1.66 -11.00 13.30
C TYR A 262 1.73 -9.49 13.59
N HIS A 263 2.72 -8.82 13.01
CA HIS A 263 2.91 -7.37 13.10
C HIS A 263 2.36 -6.70 11.85
N ARG A 264 1.74 -5.53 12.02
CA ARG A 264 1.27 -4.66 10.95
C ARG A 264 2.37 -3.63 10.64
N TYR A 265 2.74 -3.48 9.39
CA TYR A 265 3.67 -2.43 8.98
C TYR A 265 2.92 -1.43 8.13
N VAL A 266 2.75 -0.22 8.66
CA VAL A 266 1.94 0.84 8.05
C VAL A 266 2.88 1.89 7.47
N VAL A 267 2.73 2.15 6.17
CA VAL A 267 3.46 3.18 5.45
C VAL A 267 2.52 4.37 5.25
N LEU A 268 2.97 5.54 5.70
CA LEU A 268 2.19 6.77 5.70
C LEU A 268 2.97 7.88 5.00
N VAL A 269 2.27 8.69 4.23
CA VAL A 269 2.81 9.92 3.63
C VAL A 269 1.94 11.09 4.05
N PHE A 270 2.53 12.05 4.73
CA PHE A 270 1.88 13.29 5.16
C PHE A 270 2.42 14.47 4.37
N ARG A 271 1.54 15.35 3.93
CA ARG A 271 1.93 16.63 3.37
C ARG A 271 2.35 17.58 4.49
N GLN A 272 3.51 18.21 4.32
CA GLN A 272 4.00 19.22 5.24
C GLN A 272 3.43 20.60 4.91
N THR A 273 3.23 21.41 5.95
CA THR A 273 2.88 22.84 5.85
C THR A 273 4.12 23.70 5.62
N SER A 274 5.24 23.33 6.24
CA SER A 274 6.57 23.94 6.10
C SER A 274 7.67 22.87 6.09
N SER A 275 8.91 23.27 5.81
CA SER A 275 10.04 22.35 5.96
C SER A 275 10.13 21.84 7.40
N SER A 276 10.46 20.56 7.54
CA SER A 276 10.55 19.88 8.83
C SER A 276 11.75 20.39 9.61
N SER A 277 11.51 20.77 10.86
CA SER A 277 12.58 21.07 11.82
C SER A 277 13.17 19.81 12.46
N VAL A 278 12.63 18.64 12.16
CA VAL A 278 13.08 17.37 12.76
C VAL A 278 14.50 17.05 12.27
N SER A 279 15.39 16.88 13.23
CA SER A 279 16.78 16.47 13.01
C SER A 279 17.05 15.06 13.52
N THR A 280 16.45 14.70 14.64
CA THR A 280 16.57 13.38 15.28
C THR A 280 15.23 12.92 15.82
N VAL A 281 14.99 11.62 15.79
CA VAL A 281 13.78 10.99 16.33
C VAL A 281 14.18 9.64 16.94
N SER A 282 13.57 9.26 18.06
CA SER A 282 13.75 7.92 18.61
C SER A 282 12.88 6.92 17.85
N ARG A 283 13.38 5.68 17.69
CA ARG A 283 12.58 4.56 17.18
C ARG A 283 11.50 4.13 18.17
N GLU A 284 11.84 4.18 19.45
CA GLU A 284 11.02 3.72 20.55
C GLU A 284 11.41 4.47 21.84
N PRO A 285 10.44 4.92 22.66
CA PRO A 285 9.01 4.98 22.37
C PRO A 285 8.71 6.02 21.29
N PHE A 286 7.93 5.65 20.27
CA PHE A 286 7.40 6.57 19.27
C PHE A 286 5.87 6.66 19.43
N SER A 287 5.30 7.81 19.09
CA SER A 287 3.85 7.94 18.94
C SER A 287 3.55 8.85 17.77
N LEU A 288 2.85 8.32 16.77
CA LEU A 288 2.43 9.05 15.59
C LEU A 288 1.59 10.27 15.97
N ARG A 289 0.69 10.14 16.94
CA ARG A 289 -0.21 11.23 17.36
C ARG A 289 0.55 12.40 17.97
N SER A 290 1.50 12.12 18.85
CA SER A 290 2.38 13.14 19.43
C SER A 290 3.24 13.79 18.35
N PHE A 291 3.82 12.99 17.46
CA PHE A 291 4.60 13.49 16.33
C PHE A 291 3.80 14.43 15.42
N LEU A 292 2.57 14.06 15.06
CA LEU A 292 1.70 14.90 14.24
C LEU A 292 1.41 16.22 14.96
N SER A 293 1.11 16.19 16.26
CA SER A 293 0.87 17.40 17.05
C SER A 293 2.11 18.30 17.16
N GLU A 294 3.31 17.73 17.27
CA GLU A 294 4.58 18.48 17.35
C GLU A 294 4.95 19.15 16.02
N GLN A 295 4.53 18.57 14.90
CA GLN A 295 4.81 19.09 13.56
C GLN A 295 3.67 19.94 12.99
N ASP A 296 2.67 20.30 13.81
CA ASP A 296 1.45 20.99 13.39
C ASP A 296 0.73 20.29 12.21
N LEU A 297 0.83 18.96 12.18
CA LEU A 297 0.16 18.10 11.20
C LEU A 297 -1.11 17.50 11.81
N THR A 298 -2.10 17.27 10.95
CA THR A 298 -3.36 16.61 11.32
C THR A 298 -3.57 15.38 10.45
N ALA A 299 -4.53 14.53 10.84
CA ALA A 299 -4.92 13.37 10.02
C ALA A 299 -5.32 13.77 8.59
N GLN A 300 -5.85 14.99 8.39
CA GLN A 300 -6.23 15.55 7.09
C GLN A 300 -5.03 15.83 6.17
N ALA A 301 -3.82 15.93 6.72
CA ALA A 301 -2.60 16.08 5.95
C ALA A 301 -2.12 14.75 5.32
N LEU A 302 -2.74 13.61 5.67
CA LEU A 302 -2.41 12.31 5.10
C LEU A 302 -2.75 12.29 3.60
N THR A 303 -1.75 12.09 2.76
CA THR A 303 -1.93 11.98 1.31
C THR A 303 -1.95 10.53 0.84
N GLY A 304 -1.22 9.65 1.52
CA GLY A 304 -1.09 8.25 1.13
C GLY A 304 -0.96 7.33 2.32
N ILE A 305 -1.61 6.17 2.24
CA ILE A 305 -1.50 5.09 3.23
C ILE A 305 -1.48 3.75 2.52
N THR A 306 -0.65 2.85 3.01
CA THR A 306 -0.67 1.43 2.66
C THR A 306 -0.09 0.63 3.81
N LEU A 307 -0.27 -0.69 3.76
CA LEU A 307 0.18 -1.56 4.82
C LEU A 307 0.53 -2.95 4.29
N PHE A 308 1.38 -3.66 5.02
CA PHE A 308 1.64 -5.08 4.84
C PHE A 308 1.78 -5.72 6.22
N ARG A 309 1.84 -7.05 6.27
CA ARG A 309 2.00 -7.80 7.52
C ARG A 309 3.22 -8.69 7.43
N ALA A 310 3.88 -8.92 8.55
CA ALA A 310 4.86 -9.98 8.67
C ALA A 310 4.64 -10.73 9.98
N GLU A 311 5.01 -11.99 10.01
CA GLU A 311 4.96 -12.83 11.21
C GLU A 311 6.27 -13.60 11.32
N TRP A 312 6.59 -14.06 12.52
CA TRP A 312 7.74 -14.93 12.71
C TRP A 312 7.47 -16.29 12.03
N GLN A 313 8.43 -16.74 11.23
CA GLN A 313 8.47 -18.08 10.64
C GLN A 313 9.82 -18.70 10.95
N LYS A 314 9.87 -20.04 11.02
CA LYS A 314 11.08 -20.76 11.44
C LYS A 314 12.24 -20.53 10.47
N GLU A 315 11.93 -20.37 9.19
CA GLU A 315 12.88 -20.11 8.11
C GLU A 315 13.46 -18.69 8.18
N GLU A 316 12.72 -17.76 8.80
CA GLU A 316 13.07 -16.34 8.92
C GLU A 316 13.76 -16.02 10.25
N ASP A 317 13.88 -16.99 11.15
CA ASP A 317 14.41 -16.80 12.50
C ASP A 317 15.84 -16.24 12.50
N GLU A 318 16.71 -16.77 11.64
CA GLU A 318 18.10 -16.29 11.52
C GLU A 318 18.16 -14.82 11.07
N PHE A 319 17.29 -14.44 10.13
CA PHE A 319 17.20 -13.06 9.63
C PHE A 319 16.64 -12.12 10.69
N ILE A 320 15.59 -12.51 11.40
CA ILE A 320 15.01 -11.72 12.49
C ILE A 320 16.07 -11.50 13.59
N ASN A 321 16.80 -12.55 13.96
CA ASN A 321 17.90 -12.45 14.93
C ASN A 321 19.04 -11.53 14.45
N SER A 322 19.38 -11.54 13.15
CA SER A 322 20.41 -10.63 12.63
C SER A 322 19.95 -9.17 12.67
N VAL A 323 18.68 -8.88 12.36
CA VAL A 323 18.11 -7.53 12.50
C VAL A 323 18.19 -7.04 13.95
N PHE A 324 17.89 -7.90 14.92
CA PHE A 324 18.00 -7.54 16.34
C PHE A 324 19.43 -7.22 16.76
N ARG A 325 20.41 -8.00 16.30
CA ARG A 325 21.83 -7.80 16.62
C ARG A 325 22.40 -6.56 15.95
N GLU A 326 22.15 -6.40 14.67
CA GLU A 326 22.78 -5.38 13.83
C GLU A 326 22.07 -4.02 13.90
N GLN A 327 20.73 -4.03 13.89
CA GLN A 327 19.93 -2.80 13.78
C GLN A 327 19.33 -2.37 15.12
N ARG A 328 18.92 -3.32 15.98
CA ARG A 328 18.36 -3.03 17.31
C ARG A 328 19.40 -3.07 18.44
N GLY A 329 20.62 -3.57 18.18
CA GLY A 329 21.71 -3.60 19.16
C GLY A 329 21.56 -4.65 20.28
N VAL A 330 20.69 -5.64 20.11
CA VAL A 330 20.46 -6.72 21.08
C VAL A 330 21.35 -7.91 20.73
N ALA A 331 22.47 -8.06 21.44
CA ALA A 331 23.50 -9.06 21.13
C ALA A 331 22.97 -10.51 21.18
N GLU A 332 22.04 -10.79 22.10
CA GLU A 332 21.49 -12.13 22.32
C GLU A 332 20.57 -12.58 21.15
N GLY A 333 20.02 -11.63 20.39
CA GLY A 333 19.04 -11.88 19.33
C GLY A 333 17.65 -11.40 19.70
N ALA A 334 16.65 -11.87 18.95
CA ALA A 334 15.26 -11.53 19.19
C ALA A 334 14.75 -12.22 20.47
N PRO A 335 14.02 -11.52 21.36
CA PRO A 335 13.42 -12.15 22.52
C PRO A 335 12.36 -13.17 22.06
N VAL A 336 12.25 -14.27 22.80
CA VAL A 336 11.29 -15.33 22.53
C VAL A 336 10.15 -15.26 23.52
N TYR A 337 8.94 -15.05 23.01
CA TYR A 337 7.73 -15.00 23.79
C TYR A 337 7.07 -16.37 23.83
N SER A 338 6.67 -16.79 25.02
CA SER A 338 5.83 -17.96 25.21
C SER A 338 4.42 -17.51 25.58
N LYS A 339 3.41 -18.28 25.16
CA LYS A 339 2.06 -18.05 25.66
C LYS A 339 2.06 -18.35 27.15
N VAL A 340 1.49 -17.44 27.93
CA VAL A 340 1.23 -17.70 29.35
C VAL A 340 0.52 -19.05 29.46
N PRO A 341 1.01 -19.98 30.29
CA PRO A 341 0.32 -21.23 30.55
C PRO A 341 -1.13 -20.90 30.88
N LYS A 342 -2.09 -21.58 30.25
CA LYS A 342 -3.51 -21.37 30.60
C LYS A 342 -3.66 -21.66 32.08
N GLU A 343 -3.74 -20.63 32.90
CA GLU A 343 -4.03 -20.78 34.31
C GLU A 343 -5.30 -21.61 34.42
N VAL A 344 -5.24 -22.66 35.24
CA VAL A 344 -6.44 -23.36 35.67
C VAL A 344 -7.31 -22.30 36.31
N ARG A 345 -8.48 -21.99 35.72
CA ARG A 345 -9.41 -20.99 36.27
C ARG A 345 -9.56 -21.27 37.76
N TYR A 346 -9.13 -20.32 38.60
CA TYR A 346 -9.32 -20.41 40.05
C TYR A 346 -10.81 -20.70 40.32
N GLY A 347 -11.09 -21.81 41.00
CA GLY A 347 -12.46 -22.23 41.34
C GLY A 347 -13.17 -23.19 40.38
N TYR A 348 -12.57 -23.59 39.24
CA TYR A 348 -13.10 -24.72 38.46
C TYR A 348 -12.17 -25.93 38.59
N PRO A 349 -12.68 -27.08 39.07
CA PRO A 349 -11.84 -28.26 39.18
C PRO A 349 -11.43 -28.71 37.76
N MET A 350 -10.17 -29.09 37.61
CA MET A 350 -9.61 -29.62 36.36
C MET A 350 -10.55 -30.65 35.74
N LYS A 351 -10.71 -30.65 34.40
CA LYS A 351 -11.49 -31.71 33.72
C LYS A 351 -10.89 -33.07 34.10
N ALA A 352 -11.70 -34.09 34.33
CA ALA A 352 -11.23 -35.42 34.76
C ALA A 352 -10.09 -35.97 33.87
N LYS A 353 -10.17 -35.74 32.55
CA LYS A 353 -9.14 -36.12 31.58
C LYS A 353 -7.82 -35.36 31.73
N GLN A 354 -7.86 -34.11 32.20
CA GLN A 354 -6.65 -33.33 32.50
C GLN A 354 -6.03 -33.78 33.82
N ARG A 355 -6.84 -34.06 34.85
CA ARG A 355 -6.34 -34.62 36.13
C ARG A 355 -5.62 -35.94 35.92
N GLN A 356 -6.23 -36.88 35.19
CA GLN A 356 -5.58 -38.15 34.87
C GLN A 356 -4.25 -37.97 34.14
N ARG A 357 -4.15 -36.98 33.24
CA ARG A 357 -2.89 -36.69 32.53
C ARG A 357 -1.83 -36.10 33.45
N GLU A 358 -2.22 -35.25 34.39
CA GLU A 358 -1.29 -34.69 35.37
C GLU A 358 -0.86 -35.73 36.40
N GLU A 359 -1.77 -36.56 36.90
CA GLU A 359 -1.47 -37.69 37.79
C GLU A 359 -0.49 -38.67 37.14
N ILE A 360 -0.71 -39.03 35.87
CA ILE A 360 0.24 -39.86 35.11
C ILE A 360 1.59 -39.14 34.96
N ARG A 361 1.59 -37.84 34.70
CA ARG A 361 2.82 -37.06 34.55
C ARG A 361 3.60 -36.99 35.85
N GLU A 362 2.93 -36.82 36.99
CA GLU A 362 3.54 -36.82 38.32
C GLU A 362 4.08 -38.19 38.67
N GLN A 363 3.33 -39.27 38.42
CA GLN A 363 3.81 -40.65 38.63
C GLN A 363 5.08 -40.94 37.82
N ILE A 364 5.11 -40.54 36.54
CA ILE A 364 6.30 -40.70 35.70
C ILE A 364 7.47 -39.87 36.26
N LEU A 365 7.21 -38.64 36.73
CA LEU A 365 8.26 -37.79 37.27
C LEU A 365 8.84 -38.35 38.58
N GLU A 366 7.98 -38.90 39.43
CA GLU A 366 8.36 -39.53 40.69
C GLU A 366 9.14 -40.83 40.45
N GLU A 367 8.73 -41.65 39.48
CA GLU A 367 9.46 -42.84 39.05
C GLU A 367 10.85 -42.47 38.49
N VAL A 368 10.93 -41.44 37.65
CA VAL A 368 12.22 -40.93 37.12
C VAL A 368 13.12 -40.38 38.23
N MET A 369 12.57 -39.66 39.21
CA MET A 369 13.38 -39.18 40.35
C MET A 369 13.89 -40.33 41.21
N LYS A 370 13.05 -41.34 41.47
CA LYS A 370 13.45 -42.53 42.24
C LYS A 370 14.52 -43.35 41.51
N ASP A 371 14.41 -43.47 40.19
CA ASP A 371 15.43 -44.12 39.38
C ASP A 371 16.75 -43.36 39.41
N LEU A 372 16.71 -42.02 39.34
CA LEU A 372 17.90 -41.16 39.49
C LEU A 372 18.55 -41.27 40.87
N GLU A 373 17.78 -41.28 41.94
CA GLU A 373 18.28 -41.48 43.31
C GLU A 373 18.93 -42.87 43.47
N SER A 374 18.29 -43.92 42.94
CA SER A 374 18.82 -45.29 43.00
C SER A 374 20.07 -45.50 42.12
N ALA A 375 20.19 -44.72 41.03
CA ALA A 375 21.37 -44.73 40.17
C ALA A 375 22.55 -43.99 40.83
N GLY A 376 22.27 -42.89 41.56
CA GLY A 376 23.29 -42.15 42.33
C GLY A 376 23.93 -43.00 43.43
N ASP A 377 23.14 -43.80 44.15
CA ASP A 377 23.63 -44.68 45.23
C ASP A 377 24.49 -45.85 44.72
N LYS A 378 24.31 -46.28 43.46
CA LYS A 378 25.10 -47.36 42.85
C LYS A 378 26.47 -46.92 42.31
N THR A 379 26.73 -45.61 42.25
CA THR A 379 28.02 -45.06 41.80
C THR A 379 29.01 -44.75 42.92
N VAL A 380 28.61 -44.88 44.19
CA VAL A 380 29.44 -44.57 45.37
C VAL A 380 29.86 -45.84 46.16
N ALA A 381 29.51 -47.04 45.67
CA ALA A 381 29.89 -48.32 46.27
C ALA A 381 31.04 -49.02 45.54
#